data_AF-A0A951BSX1-F1
#
_entry.id   AF-A0A951BSX1-F1
#
_cell.length_a   1.000
_cell.length_b   1.000
_cell.length_c   1.000
_cell.angle_alpha   90.00
_cell.angle_beta   90.00
_cell.angle_gamma   90.00
#
_symmetry.space_group_name_H-M   'P 1'
#
loop_
_entity.id
_entity.type
_entity.pdbx_description
1 polymer ?
#
loop_
_entity_poly.entity_id
_entity_poly.type
_entity_poly.pdbx_seq_one_letter_code
_entity_poly.pdbx_strand_id
1 'polypeptide(L)'
;MALTLTGINRYPIKSCRGHAVARAVVEPWGLAGDRRWMLVNDEGLVLTAREYPQLVLVTPVLITPVLITPGLDVDGLLVQAPDAEPLLVPTPDGSALINVRVFSSELAAAPASDEAHAWFSKVVGEPVRLVYLDDPTRRRPNPRYSREEDRVSFADGYPLLLATEESLAALNGLIAKGPRPEEGP
;
A
#
# COMPACT_ATOMS: atom_id res chain seq x y z
N MET A 1 6.90 29.42 14.62
CA MET A 1 7.29 28.91 13.30
C MET A 1 6.09 28.23 12.68
N ALA A 2 5.84 28.44 11.39
CA ALA A 2 4.82 27.71 10.65
C ALA A 2 5.46 26.42 10.10
N LEU A 3 4.76 25.29 10.21
CA LEU A 3 5.15 24.05 9.55
C LEU A 3 4.74 24.13 8.08
N THR A 4 5.62 23.66 7.19
CA THR A 4 5.37 23.58 5.75
C THR A 4 5.40 22.13 5.32
N LEU A 5 4.41 21.70 4.54
CA LEU A 5 4.40 20.37 3.93
C LEU A 5 5.40 20.34 2.77
N THR A 6 6.44 19.51 2.87
CA THR A 6 7.49 19.40 1.83
C THR A 6 7.32 18.18 0.92
N GLY A 7 6.58 17.16 1.35
CA GLY A 7 6.35 15.96 0.55
C GLY A 7 5.12 15.17 0.98
N ILE A 8 4.51 14.49 0.01
CA ILE A 8 3.41 13.55 0.21
C ILE A 8 3.79 12.26 -0.51
N ASN A 9 3.79 11.15 0.22
CA ASN A 9 4.08 9.83 -0.33
C ASN A 9 2.86 8.93 -0.17
N ARG A 10 2.45 8.27 -1.26
CA ARG A 10 1.34 7.32 -1.28
C ARG A 10 1.84 5.94 -1.69
N TYR A 11 1.31 4.91 -1.05
CA TYR A 11 1.67 3.50 -1.22
C TYR A 11 0.40 2.70 -1.54
N PRO A 12 0.00 2.55 -2.82
CA PRO A 12 -1.27 1.91 -3.17
C PRO A 12 -1.42 0.48 -2.63
N ILE A 13 -0.34 -0.31 -2.73
CA ILE A 13 -0.27 -1.69 -2.23
C ILE A 13 0.63 -1.72 -1.00
N LYS A 14 0.16 -2.37 0.07
CA LYS A 14 0.97 -2.64 1.25
C LYS A 14 2.29 -3.31 0.86
N SER A 15 3.39 -2.83 1.44
CA SER A 15 4.75 -3.36 1.25
C SER A 15 5.34 -3.24 -0.17
N CYS A 16 4.63 -2.62 -1.11
CA CYS A 16 5.18 -2.27 -2.42
C CYS A 16 5.72 -0.84 -2.44
N ARG A 17 6.37 -0.46 -3.56
CA ARG A 17 6.91 0.89 -3.75
C ARG A 17 5.80 1.94 -3.65
N GLY A 18 6.08 3.03 -2.95
CA GLY A 18 5.25 4.22 -2.97
C GLY A 18 5.75 5.25 -3.97
N HIS A 19 4.93 6.26 -4.22
CA HIS A 19 5.25 7.36 -5.12
C HIS A 19 4.92 8.70 -4.48
N ALA A 20 5.73 9.70 -4.84
CA ALA A 20 5.48 11.07 -4.46
C ALA A 20 4.28 11.63 -5.23
N VAL A 21 3.46 12.44 -4.57
CA VAL A 21 2.33 13.15 -5.19
C VAL A 21 2.36 14.63 -4.81
N ALA A 22 1.98 15.49 -5.75
CA ALA A 22 1.94 16.94 -5.51
C ALA A 22 0.74 17.36 -4.64
N ARG A 23 -0.32 16.55 -4.62
CA ARG A 23 -1.54 16.78 -3.84
C ARG A 23 -2.20 15.44 -3.54
N ALA A 24 -2.93 15.35 -2.43
CA ALA A 24 -3.73 14.20 -2.07
C ALA A 24 -5.01 14.63 -1.35
N VAL A 25 -6.09 13.89 -1.56
CA VAL A 25 -7.28 13.95 -0.72
C VAL A 25 -7.00 13.17 0.56
N VAL A 26 -7.32 13.76 1.72
CA VAL A 26 -7.22 13.09 3.02
C VAL A 26 -8.61 12.59 3.39
N GLU A 27 -8.76 11.29 3.52
CA GLU A 27 -9.95 10.59 3.96
C GLU A 27 -9.79 10.14 5.41
N PRO A 28 -10.88 9.77 6.13
CA PRO A 28 -10.80 9.31 7.53
C PRO A 28 -9.85 8.12 7.76
N TRP A 29 -9.56 7.33 6.73
CA TRP A 29 -8.69 6.15 6.76
C TRP A 29 -7.31 6.36 6.10
N GLY A 30 -6.99 7.58 5.64
CA GLY A 30 -5.67 7.94 5.12
C GLY A 30 -5.73 8.74 3.83
N LEU A 31 -4.62 8.82 3.10
CA LEU A 31 -4.64 9.43 1.77
C LEU A 31 -5.49 8.59 0.81
N ALA A 32 -6.25 9.24 -0.07
CA ALA A 32 -7.06 8.53 -1.06
C ALA A 32 -6.21 7.57 -1.91
N GLY A 33 -6.59 6.29 -1.88
CA GLY A 33 -5.89 5.20 -2.53
C GLY A 33 -4.64 4.66 -1.81
N ASP A 34 -4.32 5.11 -0.59
CA ASP A 34 -3.18 4.62 0.19
C ASP A 34 -3.51 3.29 0.92
N ARG A 35 -2.69 2.27 0.67
CA ARG A 35 -2.78 0.90 1.21
C ARG A 35 -4.19 0.34 1.15
N ARG A 36 -4.89 0.60 0.04
CA ARG A 36 -6.19 -0.03 -0.27
C ARG A 36 -6.02 -1.43 -0.85
N TRP A 37 -4.80 -1.78 -1.23
CA TRP A 37 -4.44 -3.08 -1.77
C TRP A 37 -3.41 -3.79 -0.89
N MET A 38 -3.44 -5.12 -0.89
CA MET A 38 -2.52 -5.96 -0.13
C MET A 38 -2.39 -7.34 -0.77
N LEU A 39 -1.25 -8.00 -0.59
CA LEU A 39 -1.09 -9.41 -0.95
C LEU A 39 -1.37 -10.30 0.25
N VAL A 40 -2.03 -11.43 -0.01
CA VAL A 40 -2.29 -12.47 0.97
C VAL A 40 -1.91 -13.84 0.43
N ASN A 41 -1.56 -14.76 1.33
CA ASN A 41 -1.36 -16.16 0.99
C ASN A 41 -2.70 -16.92 0.91
N ASP A 42 -2.64 -18.24 0.75
CA ASP A 42 -3.83 -19.10 0.66
C ASP A 42 -4.67 -19.10 1.94
N GLU A 43 -4.05 -18.92 3.11
CA GLU A 43 -4.75 -18.74 4.39
C GLU A 43 -5.31 -17.33 4.62
N GLY A 44 -5.11 -16.41 3.66
CA GLY A 44 -5.57 -15.01 3.77
C GLY A 44 -4.69 -14.14 4.66
N LEU A 45 -3.48 -14.60 5.01
CA LEU A 45 -2.52 -13.85 5.82
C LEU A 45 -1.74 -12.87 4.94
N VAL A 46 -1.58 -11.64 5.44
CA VAL A 46 -0.81 -10.59 4.76
C VAL A 46 0.63 -11.00 4.48
N LEU A 47 1.11 -10.74 3.26
CA LEU A 47 2.54 -10.73 2.95
C LEU A 47 3.14 -9.35 3.22
N THR A 48 4.33 -9.33 3.81
CA THR A 48 5.04 -8.08 4.11
C THR A 48 6.43 -8.06 3.48
N ALA A 49 6.97 -6.86 3.27
CA ALA A 49 8.35 -6.67 2.80
C ALA A 49 9.41 -7.16 3.81
N ARG A 50 9.02 -7.51 5.05
CA ARG A 50 9.91 -8.14 6.03
C ARG A 50 10.25 -9.57 5.63
N GLU A 51 9.29 -10.27 5.04
CA GLU A 51 9.41 -11.65 4.58
C GLU A 51 9.73 -11.72 3.08
N TYR A 52 9.18 -10.79 2.29
CA TYR A 52 9.30 -10.73 0.84
C TYR A 52 9.87 -9.38 0.40
N PRO A 53 11.19 -9.14 0.59
CA PRO A 53 11.80 -7.84 0.30
C PRO A 53 11.66 -7.41 -1.17
N GLN A 54 11.53 -8.36 -2.10
CA GLN A 54 11.29 -8.09 -3.52
C GLN A 54 9.99 -7.31 -3.78
N LEU A 55 9.02 -7.33 -2.84
CA LEU A 55 7.79 -6.52 -2.97
C LEU A 55 8.08 -5.03 -3.11
N VAL A 56 9.16 -4.53 -2.49
CA VAL A 56 9.54 -3.11 -2.63
C VAL A 56 9.97 -2.76 -4.05
N LEU A 57 10.22 -3.75 -4.91
CA LEU A 57 10.52 -3.57 -6.32
C LEU A 57 9.28 -3.45 -7.21
N VAL A 58 8.11 -3.82 -6.71
CA VAL A 58 6.83 -3.64 -7.40
C VAL A 58 6.44 -2.16 -7.35
N THR A 59 6.21 -1.57 -8.52
CA THR A 59 5.75 -0.17 -8.68
C THR A 59 4.27 -0.16 -9.08
N PRO A 60 3.36 0.10 -8.14
CA PRO A 60 1.94 0.31 -8.42
C PRO A 60 1.62 1.77 -8.74
N VAL A 61 0.83 2.01 -9.79
CA VAL A 61 0.30 3.33 -10.16
C VAL A 61 -1.22 3.24 -10.21
N LEU A 62 -1.92 4.11 -9.48
CA LEU A 62 -3.38 4.19 -9.55
C LEU A 62 -3.81 4.72 -10.92
N ILE A 63 -4.73 4.00 -11.56
CA ILE A 63 -5.36 4.39 -12.82
C ILE A 63 -6.78 4.84 -12.50
N THR A 64 -7.17 6.01 -12.99
CA THR A 64 -8.55 6.50 -12.86
C THR A 64 -9.14 6.79 -14.24
N PRO A 65 -10.44 6.55 -14.46
CA PRO A 65 -11.10 6.68 -15.78
C PRO A 65 -10.95 8.04 -16.48
N VAL A 66 -10.50 9.09 -15.77
CA VAL A 66 -10.44 10.46 -16.31
C VAL A 66 -9.05 10.85 -16.83
N LEU A 67 -7.99 10.10 -16.55
CA LEU A 67 -6.63 10.64 -16.69
C LEU A 67 -5.72 10.03 -17.75
N ILE A 68 -6.01 8.84 -18.32
CA ILE A 68 -4.93 8.12 -19.03
C ILE A 68 -5.28 7.68 -20.46
N THR A 69 -6.54 7.37 -20.81
CA THR A 69 -6.86 6.99 -22.20
C THR A 69 -8.35 7.13 -22.51
N PRO A 70 -8.76 7.90 -23.55
CA PRO A 70 -10.13 7.84 -24.05
C PRO A 70 -10.48 6.40 -24.43
N GLY A 71 -11.51 5.82 -23.79
CA GLY A 71 -11.95 4.44 -24.03
C GLY A 71 -11.51 3.41 -22.99
N LEU A 72 -10.82 3.83 -21.91
CA LEU A 72 -10.48 2.96 -20.79
C LEU A 72 -11.22 3.40 -19.52
N ASP A 73 -12.47 2.94 -19.36
CA ASP A 73 -13.31 3.15 -18.17
C ASP A 73 -12.93 2.21 -17.01
N VAL A 74 -11.65 2.14 -16.67
CA VAL A 74 -11.18 1.27 -15.57
C VAL A 74 -10.53 2.08 -14.47
N ASP A 75 -11.07 1.94 -13.27
CA ASP A 75 -10.36 2.27 -12.02
C ASP A 75 -9.53 1.06 -11.62
N GLY A 76 -8.34 1.29 -11.05
CA GLY A 76 -7.47 0.19 -10.64
C GLY A 76 -6.00 0.54 -10.53
N LEU A 77 -5.14 -0.41 -10.89
CA LEU A 77 -3.68 -0.32 -10.80
C LEU A 77 -3.02 -0.67 -12.12
N LEU A 78 -1.99 0.08 -12.51
CA LEU A 78 -0.93 -0.43 -13.36
C LEU A 78 0.21 -0.89 -12.46
N VAL A 79 0.61 -2.16 -12.55
CA VAL A 79 1.70 -2.74 -11.75
C VAL A 79 2.87 -3.12 -12.64
N GLN A 80 4.09 -2.84 -12.16
CA GLN A 80 5.34 -3.13 -12.85
C GLN A 80 6.36 -3.72 -11.88
N ALA A 81 7.18 -4.67 -12.34
CA ALA A 81 8.32 -5.22 -11.60
C ALA A 81 9.46 -5.54 -12.59
N PRO A 82 10.74 -5.65 -12.13
CA PRO A 82 11.89 -5.83 -13.02
C PRO A 82 11.77 -7.00 -14.02
N ASP A 83 11.20 -8.12 -13.59
CA ASP A 83 11.14 -9.38 -14.37
C ASP A 83 9.70 -9.79 -14.77
N ALA A 84 8.79 -8.82 -14.83
CA ALA A 84 7.39 -9.05 -15.19
C ALA A 84 6.85 -7.95 -16.11
N GLU A 85 6.13 -8.37 -17.16
CA GLU A 85 5.43 -7.46 -18.05
C GLU A 85 4.43 -6.61 -17.26
N PRO A 86 4.28 -5.31 -17.56
CA PRO A 86 3.29 -4.46 -16.90
C PRO A 86 1.88 -5.05 -17.00
N LEU A 87 1.14 -5.00 -15.89
CA LEU A 87 -0.23 -5.50 -15.84
C LEU A 87 -1.19 -4.41 -15.37
N LEU A 88 -2.28 -4.24 -16.09
CA LEU A 88 -3.43 -3.46 -15.65
C LEU A 88 -4.35 -4.35 -14.82
N VAL A 89 -4.60 -3.96 -13.58
CA VAL A 89 -5.44 -4.68 -12.63
C VAL A 89 -6.65 -3.79 -12.30
N PRO A 90 -7.84 -4.11 -12.83
CA PRO A 90 -9.07 -3.40 -12.47
C PRO A 90 -9.38 -3.54 -10.97
N THR A 91 -9.97 -2.50 -10.39
CA THR A 91 -10.56 -2.56 -9.05
C THR A 91 -11.69 -3.60 -9.05
N PRO A 92 -11.66 -4.62 -8.18
CA PRO A 92 -12.75 -5.58 -8.08
C PRO A 92 -14.02 -4.89 -7.55
N ASP A 93 -15.18 -5.32 -8.02
CA ASP A 93 -16.48 -4.68 -7.73
C ASP A 93 -17.00 -4.92 -6.29
N GLY A 94 -16.31 -5.75 -5.50
CA GLY A 94 -16.71 -6.09 -4.13
C GLY A 94 -17.87 -7.07 -4.02
N SER A 95 -18.32 -7.68 -5.13
CA SER A 95 -19.42 -8.66 -5.14
C SER A 95 -19.06 -9.98 -4.45
N ALA A 96 -17.77 -10.34 -4.46
CA ALA A 96 -17.20 -11.47 -3.75
C ALA A 96 -16.15 -10.98 -2.76
N LEU A 97 -16.20 -11.49 -1.52
CA LEU A 97 -15.26 -11.14 -0.47
C LEU A 97 -14.63 -12.40 0.12
N ILE A 98 -13.34 -12.29 0.45
CA ILE A 98 -12.61 -13.31 1.20
C ILE A 98 -12.18 -12.76 2.56
N ASN A 99 -12.09 -13.64 3.56
CA ASN A 99 -11.51 -13.30 4.85
C ASN A 99 -10.00 -13.13 4.69
N VAL A 100 -9.48 -12.02 5.21
CA VAL A 100 -8.05 -11.73 5.24
C VAL A 100 -7.66 -11.29 6.64
N ARG A 101 -6.38 -11.46 6.97
CA ARG A 101 -5.81 -11.02 8.24
C ARG A 101 -4.61 -10.13 8.02
N VAL A 102 -4.69 -8.90 8.53
CA VAL A 102 -3.58 -7.96 8.61
C VAL A 102 -3.16 -7.83 10.07
N PHE A 103 -2.04 -8.46 10.43
CA PHE A 103 -1.59 -8.61 11.81
C PHE A 103 -2.67 -9.24 12.71
N SER A 104 -3.19 -8.51 13.69
CA SER A 104 -4.25 -8.96 14.59
C SER A 104 -5.66 -8.62 14.11
N SER A 105 -5.82 -7.94 12.96
CA SER A 105 -7.12 -7.55 12.42
C SER A 105 -7.59 -8.53 11.36
N GLU A 106 -8.78 -9.09 11.56
CA GLU A 106 -9.51 -9.87 10.55
C GLU A 106 -10.60 -9.01 9.93
N LEU A 107 -10.74 -9.11 8.61
CA LEU A 107 -11.71 -8.34 7.82
C LEU A 107 -11.97 -9.01 6.48
N ALA A 108 -13.02 -8.58 5.81
CA ALA A 108 -13.36 -8.99 4.45
C ALA A 108 -12.71 -8.05 3.43
N ALA A 109 -12.21 -8.61 2.33
CA ALA A 109 -11.63 -7.88 1.20
C ALA A 109 -12.00 -8.54 -0.13
N ALA A 110 -12.10 -7.74 -1.19
CA ALA A 110 -12.42 -8.18 -2.53
C ALA A 110 -11.15 -8.72 -3.23
N PRO A 111 -11.12 -9.99 -3.69
CA PRO A 111 -10.00 -10.50 -4.46
C PRO A 111 -9.97 -9.86 -5.86
N ALA A 112 -8.77 -9.58 -6.35
CA ALA A 112 -8.55 -9.19 -7.75
C ALA A 112 -8.75 -10.40 -8.70
N SER A 113 -8.58 -10.16 -10.00
CA SER A 113 -8.65 -11.23 -11.03
C SER A 113 -7.56 -12.29 -10.86
N ASP A 114 -7.82 -13.50 -11.39
CA ASP A 114 -6.84 -14.60 -11.48
C ASP A 114 -5.55 -14.20 -12.20
N GLU A 115 -5.63 -13.33 -13.22
CA GLU A 115 -4.45 -12.80 -13.93
C GLU A 115 -3.55 -12.01 -12.98
N ALA A 116 -4.13 -11.17 -12.13
CA ALA A 116 -3.38 -10.44 -11.10
C ALA A 116 -2.77 -11.41 -10.08
N HIS A 117 -3.49 -12.45 -9.66
CA HIS A 117 -2.96 -13.46 -8.75
C HIS A 117 -1.75 -14.19 -9.36
N ALA A 118 -1.84 -14.60 -10.62
CA ALA A 118 -0.75 -15.25 -11.34
C ALA A 118 0.46 -14.31 -11.51
N TRP A 119 0.23 -13.04 -11.82
CA TRP A 119 1.28 -12.03 -11.97
C TRP A 119 2.05 -11.84 -10.65
N PHE A 120 1.34 -11.63 -9.55
CA PHE A 120 1.97 -11.47 -8.24
C PHE A 120 2.63 -12.75 -7.76
N SER A 121 2.04 -13.92 -8.03
CA SER A 121 2.66 -15.21 -7.69
C SER A 121 3.99 -15.41 -8.42
N LYS A 122 4.10 -14.97 -9.68
CA LYS A 122 5.37 -14.98 -10.42
C LYS A 122 6.41 -14.07 -9.78
N VAL A 123 6.03 -12.86 -9.37
CA VAL A 123 6.95 -11.89 -8.74
C VAL A 123 7.41 -12.36 -7.36
N VAL A 124 6.51 -12.95 -6.57
CA VAL A 124 6.80 -13.40 -5.21
C VAL A 124 7.56 -14.73 -5.22
N GLY A 125 7.24 -15.63 -6.15
CA GLY A 125 7.81 -16.98 -6.27
C GLY A 125 6.97 -18.09 -5.63
N GLU A 126 5.75 -17.77 -5.19
CA GLU A 126 4.80 -18.72 -4.58
C GLU A 126 3.34 -18.25 -4.78
N PRO A 127 2.34 -19.12 -4.56
CA PRO A 127 0.93 -18.76 -4.69
C PRO A 127 0.51 -17.63 -3.75
N VAL A 128 0.02 -16.53 -4.33
CA VAL A 128 -0.51 -15.38 -3.59
C VAL A 128 -1.73 -14.79 -4.29
N ARG A 129 -2.54 -14.05 -3.53
CA ARG A 129 -3.70 -13.32 -4.02
C ARG A 129 -3.56 -11.84 -3.72
N LEU A 130 -3.85 -11.00 -4.72
CA LEU A 130 -4.01 -9.56 -4.54
C LEU A 130 -5.44 -9.28 -4.11
N VAL A 131 -5.61 -8.51 -3.03
CA VAL A 131 -6.92 -8.11 -2.52
C VAL A 131 -7.04 -6.59 -2.44
N TYR A 132 -8.27 -6.11 -2.56
CA TYR A 132 -8.68 -4.72 -2.42
C TYR A 132 -9.62 -4.57 -1.22
N LEU A 133 -9.38 -3.55 -0.41
CA LEU A 133 -10.30 -3.13 0.62
C LEU A 133 -11.40 -2.31 -0.05
N ASP A 134 -12.50 -2.93 -0.46
CA ASP A 134 -13.64 -2.29 -1.11
C ASP A 134 -14.37 -1.33 -0.16
N ASP A 135 -14.55 -1.73 1.09
CA ASP A 135 -15.09 -0.86 2.14
C ASP A 135 -13.98 -0.46 3.15
N PRO A 136 -13.53 0.79 3.14
CA PRO A 136 -12.47 1.26 4.03
C PRO A 136 -12.92 1.44 5.48
N THR A 137 -14.22 1.29 5.76
CA THR A 137 -14.76 1.46 7.10
C THR A 137 -14.69 0.18 7.94
N ARG A 138 -14.22 -0.94 7.37
CA ARG A 138 -14.19 -2.24 8.05
C ARG A 138 -13.13 -2.36 9.14
N ARG A 139 -12.00 -1.66 9.01
CA ARG A 139 -10.87 -1.82 9.93
C ARG A 139 -10.66 -0.61 10.80
N ARG A 140 -10.46 -0.89 12.08
CA ARG A 140 -10.13 0.09 13.10
C ARG A 140 -8.65 0.02 13.48
N PRO A 141 -8.03 1.16 13.79
CA PRO A 141 -6.70 1.19 14.38
C PRO A 141 -6.74 0.68 15.82
N ASN A 142 -5.57 0.67 16.49
CA ASN A 142 -5.46 0.18 17.86
C ASN A 142 -6.32 1.05 18.81
N PRO A 143 -7.31 0.49 19.53
CA PRO A 143 -8.22 1.25 20.37
C PRO A 143 -7.54 1.93 21.56
N ARG A 144 -6.31 1.51 21.93
CA ARG A 144 -5.50 2.20 22.95
C ARG A 144 -5.11 3.62 22.53
N TYR A 145 -5.05 3.90 21.23
CA TYR A 145 -4.51 5.13 20.65
C TYR A 145 -5.46 5.79 19.64
N SER A 146 -6.72 5.37 19.61
CA SER A 146 -7.69 5.83 18.62
C SER A 146 -9.10 5.87 19.20
N ARG A 147 -10.00 6.53 18.47
CA ARG A 147 -11.42 6.63 18.79
C ARG A 147 -12.22 5.58 18.04
N GLU A 148 -13.46 5.39 18.45
CA GLU A 148 -14.39 4.40 17.90
C GLU A 148 -14.70 4.63 16.42
N GLU A 149 -14.73 5.89 15.99
CA GLU A 149 -14.96 6.34 14.62
C GLU A 149 -13.74 6.24 13.72
N ASP A 150 -12.54 6.11 14.28
CA ASP A 150 -11.30 6.07 13.50
C ASP A 150 -11.25 4.81 12.65
N ARG A 151 -10.76 4.96 11.42
CA ARG A 151 -10.61 3.88 10.45
C ARG A 151 -9.20 3.84 9.93
N VAL A 152 -8.76 2.68 9.44
CA VAL A 152 -7.45 2.53 8.80
C VAL A 152 -7.56 1.53 7.68
N SER A 153 -6.86 1.77 6.57
CA SER A 153 -6.76 0.83 5.46
C SER A 153 -5.89 -0.40 5.82
N PHE A 154 -5.23 -1.05 4.87
CA PHE A 154 -4.23 -2.09 5.17
C PHE A 154 -2.89 -1.52 5.72
N ALA A 155 -2.82 -0.22 6.02
CA ALA A 155 -1.70 0.41 6.72
C ALA A 155 -1.41 -0.26 8.08
N ASP A 156 -0.19 -0.15 8.61
CA ASP A 156 0.17 -0.91 9.83
C ASP A 156 -0.72 -0.54 11.03
N GLY A 157 -0.84 0.75 11.33
CA GLY A 157 -1.52 1.20 12.54
C GLY A 157 -2.40 2.43 12.41
N TYR A 158 -2.10 3.38 11.51
CA TYR A 158 -2.79 4.67 11.46
C TYR A 158 -2.98 5.20 10.03
N PRO A 159 -3.99 6.06 9.78
CA PRO A 159 -4.28 6.70 8.50
C PRO A 159 -3.12 7.45 7.86
N LEU A 160 -2.32 8.13 8.69
CA LEU A 160 -1.24 9.00 8.26
C LEU A 160 -0.02 8.75 9.13
N LEU A 161 1.15 8.71 8.48
CA LEU A 161 2.45 8.82 9.13
C LEU A 161 3.01 10.21 8.80
N LEU A 162 3.37 10.96 9.82
CA LEU A 162 4.04 12.24 9.68
C LEU A 162 5.50 12.10 10.12
N ALA A 163 6.39 12.70 9.35
CA ALA A 163 7.80 12.84 9.66
C ALA A 163 8.26 14.26 9.27
N THR A 164 9.37 14.71 9.83
CA THR A 164 9.97 16.00 9.48
C THR A 164 11.31 15.78 8.79
N GLU A 165 11.69 16.69 7.89
CA GLU A 165 13.00 16.63 7.23
C GLU A 165 14.13 16.73 8.25
N GLU A 166 13.94 17.50 9.33
CA GLU A 166 14.89 17.60 10.43
C GLU A 166 15.06 16.26 11.16
N SER A 167 14.00 15.48 11.35
CA SER A 167 14.10 14.15 11.97
C SER A 167 14.87 13.16 11.09
N LEU A 168 14.67 13.23 9.77
CA LEU A 168 15.40 12.40 8.82
C LEU A 168 16.87 12.81 8.72
N ALA A 169 17.15 14.12 8.68
CA ALA A 169 18.52 14.65 8.68
C ALA A 169 19.27 14.26 9.96
N ALA A 170 18.61 14.31 11.12
CA ALA A 170 19.19 13.86 12.38
C ALA A 170 19.53 12.36 12.34
N LEU A 171 18.62 11.51 11.81
CA LEU A 171 18.88 10.09 11.65
C LEU A 171 20.05 9.82 10.69
N ASN A 172 20.10 10.47 9.54
CA ASN A 172 21.21 10.33 8.58
C ASN A 172 22.54 10.75 9.19
N GLY A 173 22.55 11.82 9.99
CA GLY A 173 23.73 12.25 10.74
C GLY A 173 24.22 11.25 11.78
N LEU A 174 23.33 10.41 12.34
CA LEU A 174 23.70 9.30 13.22
C LEU A 174 24.25 8.11 12.42
N ILE A 175 23.63 7.76 11.30
CA ILE A 175 24.09 6.66 10.42
C ILE A 175 25.50 6.95 9.90
N ALA A 176 25.76 8.16 9.43
CA ALA A 176 27.08 8.58 8.93
C ALA A 176 28.19 8.54 10.00
N LYS A 177 27.83 8.57 11.28
CA LYS A 177 28.77 8.42 12.42
C LYS A 177 28.82 7.01 12.98
N GLY A 178 27.98 6.11 12.46
CA GLY A 178 27.84 4.74 12.91
C GLY A 178 28.98 3.84 12.42
N PRO A 179 28.95 2.55 12.79
CA PRO A 179 29.96 1.57 12.39
C PRO A 179 29.87 1.14 10.92
N ARG A 180 28.80 1.51 10.20
CA ARG A 180 28.54 1.17 8.79
C ARG A 180 28.00 2.38 8.02
N PRO A 181 28.77 3.47 7.90
CA PRO A 181 28.31 4.69 7.24
C PRO A 181 28.02 4.50 5.74
N GLU A 182 28.63 3.51 5.10
CA GLU A 182 28.45 3.14 3.69
C GLU A 182 27.09 2.53 3.37
N GLU A 183 26.35 2.05 4.38
CA GLU A 183 24.99 1.53 4.20
C GLU A 183 23.92 2.65 4.25
N GLY A 184 24.32 3.89 4.56
CA GLY A 184 23.45 5.05 4.61
C GLY A 184 23.26 5.76 3.25
N PRO A 185 22.23 6.62 3.13
CA PRO A 185 22.04 7.48 1.96
C PRO A 185 23.08 8.60 1.86
#